data_AF-A0A7Y4ZFB3-F1
#
_entry.id   AF-A0A7Y4ZFB3-F1
#
_cell.length_a   1.000
_cell.length_b   1.000
_cell.length_c   1.000
_cell.angle_alpha   90.00
_cell.angle_beta   90.00
_cell.angle_gamma   90.00
#
_symmetry.space_group_name_H-M   'P 1'
#
loop_
_entity.id
_entity.type
_entity.pdbx_description
1 polymer ?
#
loop_
_entity_poly.entity_id
_entity_poly.type
_entity_poly.pdbx_seq_one_letter_code
_entity_poly.pdbx_strand_id
1 'polypeptide(L)'
;MTRYYERYYNADPMDELDEQVALEGGTYLVEDGGPMRRYRRFVDGELAVAIYAGWADPAEPLLELARRREGVEAEIYSPVEVLADGGKRWRTWYVDEVGRITKSLEPEYARDGRRVKETLRGADGELISSTIYHYDKNDQLLELVTHADGAVTSRQDAW
;
A
#
# COMPACT_ATOMS: atom_id res chain seq x y z
N MET A 1 -3.19 25.42 -2.52
CA MET A 1 -2.43 25.15 -3.76
C MET A 1 -2.47 23.65 -3.94
N THR A 2 -2.85 23.17 -5.13
CA THR A 2 -2.89 21.75 -5.46
C THR A 2 -1.47 21.21 -5.57
N ARG A 3 -1.18 20.06 -4.96
CA ARG A 3 0.16 19.46 -4.95
C ARG A 3 0.11 18.11 -5.66
N TYR A 4 1.06 17.89 -6.56
CA TYR A 4 1.13 16.72 -7.43
C TYR A 4 2.26 15.79 -7.01
N TYR A 5 2.10 14.47 -7.11
CA TYR A 5 3.14 13.50 -6.73
C TYR A 5 3.18 12.28 -7.64
N GLU A 6 4.34 11.60 -7.70
CA GLU A 6 4.56 10.50 -8.63
C GLU A 6 3.87 9.18 -8.20
N ARG A 7 4.08 8.68 -6.97
CA ARG A 7 3.45 7.40 -6.50
C ARG A 7 3.64 6.95 -5.04
N TYR A 8 4.53 7.54 -4.24
CA TYR A 8 5.00 6.89 -3.00
C TYR A 8 4.13 7.15 -1.75
N TYR A 9 3.15 6.30 -1.47
CA TYR A 9 2.15 6.48 -0.39
C TYR A 9 2.68 6.50 1.06
N ASN A 10 3.93 6.08 1.27
CA ASN A 10 4.56 5.93 2.59
C ASN A 10 5.96 6.57 2.70
N ALA A 11 6.42 7.28 1.67
CA ALA A 11 7.63 8.10 1.76
C ALA A 11 7.28 9.44 2.41
N ASP A 12 8.07 9.86 3.40
CA ASP A 12 7.95 11.19 3.99
C ASP A 12 9.32 11.89 3.94
N PRO A 13 9.49 12.96 3.11
CA PRO A 13 8.48 13.53 2.22
C PRO A 13 8.26 12.69 0.94
N MET A 14 7.09 12.86 0.32
CA MET A 14 6.84 12.39 -1.05
C MET A 14 7.47 13.36 -2.05
N ASP A 15 7.94 12.84 -3.20
CA ASP A 15 8.46 13.65 -4.29
C ASP A 15 7.34 14.42 -4.99
N GLU A 16 7.37 15.75 -4.86
CA GLU A 16 6.39 16.66 -5.47
C GLU A 16 6.75 16.94 -6.93
N LEU A 17 5.74 16.94 -7.78
CA LEU A 17 5.84 17.18 -9.22
C LEU A 17 5.30 18.57 -9.58
N ASP A 18 5.87 19.15 -10.63
CA ASP A 18 5.21 20.22 -11.37
C ASP A 18 3.91 19.69 -12.00
N GLU A 19 2.87 20.53 -12.02
CA GLU A 19 1.56 20.17 -12.58
C GLU A 19 1.66 19.69 -14.03
N GLN A 20 2.42 20.41 -14.86
CA GLN A 20 2.60 20.05 -16.26
C GLN A 20 3.26 18.66 -16.40
N VAL A 21 4.28 18.37 -15.58
CA VAL A 21 4.97 17.07 -15.58
C VAL A 21 4.03 15.95 -15.17
N ALA A 22 3.21 16.19 -14.14
CA ALA A 22 2.21 15.22 -13.68
C ALA A 22 1.19 14.90 -14.78
N LEU A 23 0.65 15.92 -15.44
CA LEU A 23 -0.35 15.75 -16.51
C LEU A 23 0.22 15.07 -17.75
N GLU A 24 1.45 15.41 -18.17
CA GLU A 24 2.13 14.79 -19.32
C GLU A 24 2.56 13.33 -19.02
N GLY A 25 2.85 13.02 -17.75
CA GLY A 25 3.28 11.69 -17.31
C GLY A 25 2.17 10.64 -17.26
N GLY A 26 0.90 11.03 -17.40
CA GLY A 26 -0.25 10.14 -17.47
C GLY A 26 -0.65 9.47 -16.15
N THR A 27 0.22 9.33 -15.14
CA THR A 27 -0.18 8.88 -13.79
C THR A 27 0.38 9.82 -12.72
N TYR A 28 -0.49 10.31 -11.84
CA TYR A 28 -0.10 11.23 -10.78
C TYR A 28 -1.07 11.18 -9.60
N LEU A 29 -0.64 11.77 -8.48
CA LEU A 29 -1.43 11.94 -7.27
C LEU A 29 -1.72 13.41 -7.03
N VAL A 30 -2.91 13.70 -6.50
CA VAL A 30 -3.29 15.03 -6.05
C VAL A 30 -3.59 14.99 -4.56
N GLU A 31 -2.84 15.74 -3.75
CA GLU A 31 -3.14 15.92 -2.32
C GLU A 31 -4.30 16.90 -2.16
N ASP A 32 -5.23 16.55 -1.28
CA ASP A 32 -6.54 17.19 -1.22
C ASP A 32 -6.67 18.17 -0.04
N GLY A 33 -5.54 18.64 0.49
CA GLY A 33 -5.40 19.81 1.37
C GLY A 33 -6.13 19.77 2.72
N GLY A 34 -6.61 18.60 3.15
CA GLY A 34 -7.29 18.43 4.43
C GLY A 34 -6.33 18.29 5.61
N PRO A 35 -6.85 18.27 6.87
CA PRO A 35 -6.06 17.88 8.04
C PRO A 35 -5.57 16.43 7.98
N MET A 36 -6.06 15.67 7.00
CA MET A 36 -5.80 14.25 6.78
C MET A 36 -5.00 14.10 5.49
N ARG A 37 -4.00 13.20 5.48
CA ARG A 37 -3.25 12.85 4.27
C ARG A 37 -4.14 12.02 3.33
N ARG A 38 -4.90 12.71 2.49
CA ARG A 38 -5.73 12.15 1.42
C ARG A 38 -5.14 12.52 0.08
N TYR A 39 -5.07 11.51 -0.79
CA TYR A 39 -4.62 11.67 -2.16
C TYR A 39 -5.65 11.07 -3.12
N ARG A 40 -5.68 11.60 -4.33
CA ARG A 40 -6.44 11.04 -5.46
C ARG A 40 -5.46 10.66 -6.55
N ARG A 41 -5.46 9.39 -6.96
CA ARG A 41 -4.64 8.91 -8.08
C ARG A 41 -5.40 9.08 -9.37
N PHE A 42 -4.77 9.70 -10.33
CA PHE A 42 -5.27 9.84 -11.69
C PHE A 42 -4.44 8.99 -12.64
N VAL A 43 -5.11 8.37 -13.60
CA VAL A 43 -4.50 7.67 -14.73
C VAL A 43 -5.15 8.23 -15.99
N ASP A 44 -4.32 8.75 -16.89
CA ASP A 44 -4.71 9.45 -18.13
C ASP A 44 -5.77 10.54 -17.89
N GLY A 45 -5.68 11.22 -16.75
CA GLY A 45 -6.59 12.29 -16.33
C GLY A 45 -7.90 11.82 -15.67
N GLU A 46 -8.14 10.50 -15.59
CA GLU A 46 -9.31 9.92 -14.92
C GLU A 46 -8.99 9.51 -13.48
N LEU A 47 -9.92 9.78 -12.56
CA LEU A 47 -9.76 9.35 -11.17
C LEU A 47 -9.80 7.82 -11.10
N ALA A 48 -8.69 7.22 -10.69
CA ALA A 48 -8.52 5.77 -10.64
C ALA A 48 -8.61 5.20 -9.22
N VAL A 49 -8.12 5.93 -8.21
CA VAL A 49 -8.18 5.47 -6.81
C VAL A 49 -8.22 6.63 -5.83
N ALA A 50 -8.95 6.46 -4.73
CA ALA A 50 -8.84 7.30 -3.54
C ALA A 50 -7.80 6.70 -2.58
N ILE A 51 -6.94 7.51 -1.99
CA ILE A 51 -5.89 7.04 -1.07
C ILE A 51 -5.97 7.79 0.25
N TYR A 52 -5.94 7.04 1.34
CA TYR A 52 -5.90 7.54 2.70
C TYR A 52 -4.61 7.04 3.35
N ALA A 53 -3.73 7.93 3.82
CA ALA A 53 -2.45 7.53 4.40
C ALA A 53 -2.32 7.98 5.86
N GLY A 54 -1.61 7.16 6.66
CA GLY A 54 -1.30 7.46 8.06
C GLY A 54 -2.38 7.06 9.07
N TRP A 55 -3.26 6.12 8.72
CA TRP A 55 -4.39 5.71 9.56
C TRP A 55 -4.17 4.36 10.24
N ALA A 56 -4.10 4.33 11.57
CA ALA A 56 -3.83 3.10 12.31
C ALA A 56 -4.92 2.03 12.10
N ASP A 57 -6.15 2.44 11.80
CA ASP A 57 -7.29 1.58 11.46
C ASP A 57 -8.11 2.19 10.31
N PRO A 58 -8.88 1.38 9.56
CA PRO A 58 -9.59 1.85 8.38
C PRO A 58 -10.96 2.45 8.69
N ALA A 59 -11.44 2.47 9.94
CA ALA A 59 -12.84 2.79 10.23
C ALA A 59 -13.20 4.23 9.86
N GLU A 60 -12.36 5.20 10.22
CA GLU A 60 -12.60 6.61 9.88
C GLU A 60 -12.45 6.90 8.38
N PRO A 61 -11.39 6.43 7.68
CA PRO A 61 -11.31 6.51 6.22
C PRO A 61 -12.52 5.92 5.49
N LEU A 62 -13.06 4.78 5.96
CA LEU A 62 -14.24 4.15 5.37
C LEU A 62 -15.51 5.00 5.56
N LEU A 63 -15.68 5.60 6.75
CA LEU A 63 -16.79 6.53 7.00
C LEU A 63 -16.70 7.76 6.10
N GLU A 64 -15.50 8.29 5.87
CA GLU A 64 -15.30 9.42 4.96
C GLU A 64 -15.59 9.03 3.51
N LEU A 65 -15.03 7.91 3.04
CA LEU A 65 -15.26 7.40 1.68
C LEU A 65 -16.75 7.22 1.40
N ALA A 66 -17.49 6.64 2.35
CA ALA A 66 -18.94 6.45 2.25
C ALA A 66 -19.73 7.77 2.16
N ARG A 67 -19.25 8.83 2.82
CA ARG A 67 -19.87 10.17 2.74
C ARG A 67 -19.60 10.84 1.39
N ARG A 68 -18.40 10.66 0.83
CA ARG A 68 -17.97 11.30 -0.41
C ARG A 68 -18.58 10.66 -1.65
N ARG A 69 -18.85 9.35 -1.61
CA ARG A 69 -19.43 8.59 -2.73
C ARG A 69 -18.62 8.77 -4.01
N GLU A 70 -17.29 8.66 -3.90
CA GLU A 70 -16.39 8.88 -5.05
C GLU A 70 -16.57 7.83 -6.17
N GLY A 71 -17.13 6.66 -5.84
CA GLY A 71 -17.46 5.62 -6.83
C GLY A 71 -16.22 4.99 -7.47
N VAL A 72 -15.08 5.06 -6.79
CA VAL A 72 -13.80 4.47 -7.18
C VAL A 72 -13.29 3.59 -6.05
N GLU A 73 -12.41 2.65 -6.38
CA GLU A 73 -11.68 1.87 -5.37
C GLU A 73 -10.88 2.80 -4.45
N ALA A 74 -10.57 2.31 -3.25
CA ALA A 74 -9.71 3.03 -2.32
C ALA A 74 -8.61 2.15 -1.72
N GLU A 75 -7.51 2.79 -1.38
CA GLU A 75 -6.39 2.21 -0.64
C GLU A 75 -6.20 2.99 0.66
N ILE A 76 -6.21 2.29 1.79
CA ILE A 76 -5.98 2.89 3.11
C ILE A 76 -4.65 2.35 3.62
N TYR A 77 -3.73 3.23 4.00
CA TYR A 77 -2.40 2.90 4.49
C TYR A 77 -2.28 3.25 5.97
N SER A 78 -1.79 2.29 6.75
CA SER A 78 -1.34 2.56 8.11
C SER A 78 -0.08 3.41 8.13
N PRO A 79 0.24 4.06 9.27
CA PRO A 79 1.57 4.58 9.48
C PRO A 79 2.62 3.49 9.26
N VAL A 80 3.80 3.90 8.77
CA VAL A 80 4.97 3.03 8.73
C VAL A 80 5.49 2.84 10.13
N GLU A 81 5.59 1.58 10.56
CA GLU A 81 6.24 1.20 11.79
C GLU A 81 7.70 0.83 11.51
N VAL A 82 8.62 1.43 12.27
CA VAL A 82 10.03 1.07 12.25
C VAL A 82 10.29 0.00 13.29
N LEU A 83 10.78 -1.15 12.83
CA LEU A 83 11.09 -2.30 13.67
C LEU A 83 12.42 -2.12 14.40
N ALA A 84 12.65 -2.93 15.43
CA ALA A 84 13.84 -2.82 16.29
C ALA A 84 15.17 -2.99 15.54
N ASP A 85 15.18 -3.75 14.45
CA ASP A 85 16.34 -3.96 13.57
C ASP A 85 16.51 -2.86 12.50
N GLY A 86 15.65 -1.83 12.53
CA GLY A 86 15.58 -0.77 11.53
C GLY A 86 14.79 -1.15 10.28
N GLY A 87 14.18 -2.34 10.25
CA GLY A 87 13.20 -2.73 9.24
C GLY A 87 11.95 -1.85 9.29
N LYS A 88 11.09 -2.00 8.29
CA LYS A 88 9.85 -1.24 8.17
C LYS A 88 8.69 -2.18 7.89
N ARG A 89 7.54 -1.91 8.49
CA ARG A 89 6.27 -2.56 8.13
C ARG A 89 5.14 -1.55 8.07
N TRP A 90 4.11 -1.89 7.32
CA TRP A 90 2.83 -1.16 7.33
C TRP A 90 1.73 -2.13 6.92
N ARG A 91 0.49 -1.65 6.95
CA ARG A 91 -0.67 -2.35 6.44
C ARG A 91 -1.37 -1.49 5.40
N THR A 92 -1.85 -2.13 4.34
CA THR A 92 -2.73 -1.53 3.34
C THR A 92 -4.06 -2.27 3.33
N TRP A 93 -5.17 -1.56 3.45
CA TRP A 93 -6.52 -2.10 3.21
C TRP A 93 -6.97 -1.69 1.82
N TYR A 94 -7.43 -2.66 1.03
CA TYR A 94 -7.99 -2.43 -0.30
C TYR A 94 -9.51 -2.43 -0.19
N VAL A 95 -10.13 -1.41 -0.76
CA VAL A 95 -11.55 -1.12 -0.63
C VAL A 95 -12.16 -1.04 -2.01
N ASP A 96 -13.26 -1.74 -2.23
CA ASP A 96 -14.00 -1.67 -3.49
C ASP A 96 -14.74 -0.32 -3.65
N GLU A 97 -15.29 -0.09 -4.84
CA GLU A 97 -16.02 1.15 -5.20
C GLU A 97 -17.26 1.43 -4.32
N VAL A 98 -17.75 0.43 -3.58
CA VAL A 98 -18.89 0.56 -2.67
C VAL A 98 -18.47 0.70 -1.21
N GLY A 99 -17.17 0.83 -0.94
CA GLY A 99 -16.64 1.10 0.39
C GLY A 99 -16.46 -0.13 1.27
N ARG A 100 -16.30 -1.34 0.71
CA ARG A 100 -16.05 -2.57 1.46
C ARG A 100 -14.60 -2.98 1.35
N ILE A 101 -13.99 -3.35 2.48
CA ILE A 101 -12.67 -3.97 2.48
C ILE A 101 -12.76 -5.31 1.73
N THR A 102 -11.90 -5.51 0.74
CA THR A 102 -11.80 -6.77 -0.01
C THR A 102 -10.65 -7.64 0.51
N LYS A 103 -9.56 -7.00 0.94
CA LYS A 103 -8.36 -7.65 1.52
C LYS A 103 -7.51 -6.63 2.26
N SER A 104 -6.56 -7.13 3.06
CA SER A 104 -5.46 -6.32 3.59
C SER A 104 -4.11 -6.97 3.36
N LEU A 105 -3.08 -6.14 3.20
CA LEU A 105 -1.72 -6.55 2.91
C LEU A 105 -0.76 -5.91 3.90
N GLU A 106 0.10 -6.73 4.51
CA GLU A 106 1.09 -6.28 5.48
C GLU A 106 2.50 -6.66 5.00
N PRO A 107 3.16 -5.79 4.23
CA PRO A 107 4.54 -6.01 3.87
C PRO A 107 5.49 -5.65 5.02
N GLU A 108 6.58 -6.40 5.11
CA GLU A 108 7.71 -6.12 6.00
C GLU A 108 8.99 -6.09 5.18
N TYR A 109 9.84 -5.12 5.48
CA TYR A 109 11.10 -4.86 4.81
C TYR A 109 12.24 -4.84 5.82
N ALA A 110 13.38 -5.39 5.43
CA ALA A 110 14.64 -5.19 6.11
C ALA A 110 15.07 -3.72 6.04
N ARG A 111 16.04 -3.37 6.88
CA ARG A 111 16.60 -2.01 6.95
C ARG A 111 17.15 -1.48 5.62
N ASP A 112 17.67 -2.37 4.78
CA ASP A 112 18.20 -2.05 3.45
C ASP A 112 17.10 -1.90 2.37
N GLY A 113 15.82 -2.07 2.74
CA GLY A 113 14.69 -1.94 1.84
C GLY A 113 14.32 -3.24 1.11
N ARG A 114 14.99 -4.37 1.37
CA ARG A 114 14.57 -5.68 0.83
C ARG A 114 13.30 -6.16 1.52
N ARG A 115 12.38 -6.74 0.75
CA ARG A 115 11.16 -7.32 1.28
C ARG A 115 11.48 -8.63 2.00
N VAL A 116 11.10 -8.80 3.26
CA VAL A 116 11.39 -10.02 4.04
C VAL A 116 10.13 -10.84 4.30
N LYS A 117 8.97 -10.19 4.37
CA LYS A 117 7.69 -10.85 4.59
C LYS A 117 6.53 -10.09 3.96
N GLU A 118 5.46 -10.81 3.67
CA GLU A 118 4.16 -10.26 3.31
C GLU A 118 3.06 -11.12 3.97
N THR A 119 2.08 -10.48 4.60
CA THR A 119 0.87 -11.17 5.09
C THR A 119 -0.35 -10.63 4.35
N LEU A 120 -1.11 -11.51 3.70
CA LEU A 120 -2.35 -11.21 3.01
C LEU A 120 -3.53 -11.77 3.81
N ARG A 121 -4.52 -10.92 4.08
CA ARG A 121 -5.76 -11.30 4.78
C ARG A 121 -6.98 -10.99 3.93
N GLY A 122 -8.02 -11.80 4.09
CA GLY A 122 -9.33 -11.57 3.49
C GLY A 122 -10.08 -10.39 4.10
N ALA A 123 -11.27 -10.13 3.57
CA ALA A 123 -12.16 -9.06 4.02
C ALA A 123 -12.58 -9.19 5.50
N ASP A 124 -12.68 -10.42 5.99
CA ASP A 124 -13.00 -10.79 7.38
C ASP A 124 -11.76 -10.79 8.31
N GLY A 125 -10.57 -10.57 7.76
CA GLY A 125 -9.30 -10.61 8.48
C GLY A 125 -8.66 -11.99 8.57
N GLU A 126 -9.29 -13.03 8.01
CA GLU A 126 -8.72 -14.38 7.95
C GLU A 126 -7.42 -14.37 7.13
N LEU A 127 -6.45 -15.17 7.55
CA LEU A 127 -5.16 -15.28 6.88
C LEU A 127 -5.35 -16.03 5.56
N ILE A 128 -5.19 -15.35 4.43
CA ILE A 128 -5.18 -16.00 3.11
C ILE A 128 -3.80 -16.59 2.84
N SER A 129 -2.75 -15.78 3.05
CA SER A 129 -1.38 -16.22 2.85
C SER A 129 -0.37 -15.40 3.65
N SER A 130 0.75 -16.03 3.99
CA SER A 130 1.95 -15.35 4.48
C SER A 130 3.14 -15.82 3.67
N THR A 131 3.85 -14.91 3.01
CA THR A 131 5.04 -15.21 2.21
C THR A 131 6.28 -14.67 2.90
N ILE A 132 7.29 -15.51 3.11
CA ILE A 132 8.61 -15.14 3.63
C ILE A 132 9.62 -15.21 2.49
N TYR A 133 10.47 -14.20 2.37
CA TYR A 133 11.47 -14.08 1.30
C TYR A 133 12.87 -14.30 1.90
N HIS A 134 13.64 -15.21 1.30
CA HIS A 134 15.04 -15.46 1.65
C HIS A 134 15.95 -15.03 0.52
N TYR A 135 17.09 -14.44 0.85
CA TYR A 135 18.06 -13.93 -0.13
C TYR A 135 19.43 -14.54 0.13
N ASP A 136 20.23 -14.66 -0.92
CA ASP A 136 21.63 -15.03 -0.81
C ASP A 136 22.49 -13.84 -0.38
N LYS A 137 23.80 -14.08 -0.26
CA LYS A 137 24.79 -13.06 0.10
C LYS A 137 25.00 -11.98 -0.98
N ASN A 138 24.48 -12.19 -2.18
CA ASN A 138 24.57 -11.28 -3.32
C ASN A 138 23.22 -10.59 -3.58
N ASP A 139 22.29 -10.66 -2.63
CA ASP A 139 20.94 -10.08 -2.71
C ASP A 139 20.04 -10.67 -3.80
N GLN A 140 20.37 -11.87 -4.29
CA GLN A 140 19.48 -12.64 -5.15
C GLN A 140 18.45 -13.35 -4.28
N LEU A 141 17.18 -13.29 -4.67
CA LEU A 141 16.15 -14.10 -4.03
C LEU A 141 16.62 -15.56 -4.09
N LEU A 142 16.59 -16.29 -2.99
CA LEU A 142 16.92 -17.72 -2.95
C LEU A 142 15.65 -18.54 -2.96
N GLU A 143 14.71 -18.16 -2.10
CA GLU A 143 13.52 -18.93 -1.81
C GLU A 143 12.40 -17.98 -1.37
N LEU A 144 11.16 -18.31 -1.72
CA LEU A 144 10.00 -17.85 -0.96
C LEU A 144 9.19 -19.02 -0.44
N VAL A 145 8.62 -18.87 0.75
CA VAL A 145 7.73 -19.85 1.37
C VAL A 145 6.38 -19.20 1.60
N THR A 146 5.34 -19.73 0.98
CA THR A 146 3.96 -19.27 1.19
C THR A 146 3.23 -20.22 2.13
N HIS A 147 2.68 -19.68 3.21
CA HIS A 147 1.80 -20.38 4.13
C HIS A 147 0.36 -19.92 3.90
N ALA A 148 -0.50 -20.79 3.36
CA ALA A 148 -1.94 -20.58 3.36
C ALA A 148 -2.55 -21.42 4.49
N ASP A 149 -3.37 -20.83 5.36
CA ASP A 149 -4.04 -21.55 6.45
C ASP A 149 -3.11 -22.35 7.37
N GLY A 150 -1.84 -21.92 7.51
CA GLY A 150 -0.81 -22.58 8.30
C GLY A 150 -0.02 -23.69 7.60
N ALA A 151 -0.39 -24.08 6.37
CA ALA A 151 0.35 -25.07 5.57
C ALA A 151 1.30 -24.41 4.58
N VAL A 152 2.53 -24.93 4.43
CA VAL A 152 3.44 -24.54 3.33
C VAL A 152 2.84 -25.04 2.01
N THR A 153 2.47 -24.13 1.13
CA THR A 153 1.84 -24.45 -0.15
C THR A 153 2.78 -24.33 -1.34
N SER A 154 3.86 -23.54 -1.22
CA SER A 154 4.83 -23.38 -2.30
C SER A 154 6.22 -23.01 -1.76
N ARG A 155 7.24 -23.60 -2.37
CA ARG A 155 8.64 -23.21 -2.31
C ARG A 155 9.10 -22.97 -3.73
N GLN A 156 9.62 -21.78 -4.01
CA GLN A 156 10.24 -21.47 -5.29
C GLN A 156 11.68 -21.09 -5.06
N ASP A 157 12.62 -21.91 -5.55
CA ASP A 157 14.03 -21.51 -5.57
C ASP A 157 14.27 -20.55 -6.75
N ALA A 158 15.12 -19.53 -6.59
CA ALA A 158 15.51 -18.70 -7.73
C ALA A 158 16.66 -19.33 -8.53
N TRP A 159 16.73 -18.95 -9.81
CA TRP A 159 17.60 -19.56 -10.83
C TRP A 159 18.93 -18.83 -10.98
#